data_AF-A0AAX4IEC9-F1
#
_entry.id   AF-A0AAX4IEC9-F1
#
_cell.length_a   1.000
_cell.length_b   1.000
_cell.length_c   1.000
_cell.angle_alpha   90.00
_cell.angle_beta   90.00
_cell.angle_gamma   90.00
#
_symmetry.space_group_name_H-M   'P 1'
#
loop_
_entity.id
_entity.type
_entity.pdbx_description
1 polymer ?
#
loop_
_entity_poly.entity_id
_entity_poly.type
_entity_poly.pdbx_seq_one_letter_code
_entity_poly.pdbx_strand_id
1 'polypeptide(L)'
;MHRAAVRALRTTYRCTARSFARNTRRGLFEHNLSTTPSSFATRHGLRYSSSSSSSSSSTNQPHHKPEHAVQPLKSSMYIRRFSVALVSTLVGYGAWYSYNGPSIDKSQSLTRTFTTGATAGGDAAPTRAVLVVGADQLHTGTFVGEGPISKTTSDDGRKVIEMLTPEQATQKLRKTEQSFLVNRGQGVLRYDLVQLPSNDPIEDDHAEKIVEVPNKAAGVTGNSSDWMFWGVFDGHAGWTTSAKLRQTLIASVAKELNNTYQSSADLSPAADAIDAAIKSGFTRLDDEIVNQSVERVLKAGSKTMAAELLAPALSGSCALLSFYDSRSKLLRVACTGDSRAVLGRRSASGKWTATALSVDQTGGNPDEAARLRKLHPGEDRVVHNGRVLGGLEPTRAFGDASYKWSREITNRLRESFFARSASPLLKTPPYVTAEPVVTTTKIEPENGDFVVMATDGLWEMLTNEEVVGLVGKWIESQASGSSQFDSTWSKLFGSKQSTLPVEQASDKSIDGQKTPIRLQQWGISPDAPERFVVKDKNVATHLVRNALGGKNEEQVSALLTLPSPFSRRYRDDLTVQVIFFGNGEKTGEVNLNEEATAASKQQPAKAKL
;
A
#
# COMPACT_ATOMS: atom_id res chain seq x y z
N MET A 1 -1.90 61.44 -6.01
CA MET A 1 -3.21 62.07 -5.75
C MET A 1 -4.30 61.02 -5.97
N HIS A 2 -5.22 60.89 -5.00
CA HIS A 2 -6.58 60.27 -5.05
C HIS A 2 -6.68 58.76 -5.37
N ARG A 3 -7.05 57.88 -4.40
CA ARG A 3 -8.42 57.47 -3.94
C ARG A 3 -9.32 57.06 -5.13
N ALA A 4 -10.05 55.94 -5.21
CA ALA A 4 -10.51 54.87 -4.30
C ALA A 4 -10.91 53.66 -5.20
N ALA A 5 -11.03 52.41 -4.73
CA ALA A 5 -12.33 51.86 -4.30
C ALA A 5 -12.17 50.52 -3.56
N VAL A 6 -12.91 50.39 -2.47
CA VAL A 6 -13.08 49.21 -1.60
C VAL A 6 -14.56 48.85 -1.56
N ARG A 7 -14.86 47.55 -1.65
CA ARG A 7 -16.06 46.76 -1.25
C ARG A 7 -16.52 45.87 -2.39
N ALA A 8 -17.04 44.66 -2.22
CA ALA A 8 -17.17 43.66 -1.16
C ALA A 8 -18.10 42.59 -1.78
N LEU A 9 -17.93 41.29 -1.50
CA LEU A 9 -19.05 40.34 -1.41
C LEU A 9 -18.59 39.00 -0.82
N ARG A 10 -19.00 38.78 0.44
CA ARG A 10 -19.14 37.48 1.08
C ARG A 10 -20.52 36.93 0.68
N THR A 11 -20.59 35.66 0.28
CA THR A 11 -21.86 34.96 0.07
C THR A 11 -21.97 33.82 1.07
N THR A 12 -22.87 34.00 2.04
CA THR A 12 -23.37 32.97 2.96
C THR A 12 -24.60 32.29 2.33
N TYR A 13 -24.62 30.96 2.30
CA TYR A 13 -25.82 30.18 1.96
C TYR A 13 -26.79 30.14 3.16
N ARG A 14 -28.01 30.65 2.95
CA ARG A 14 -29.18 30.40 3.82
C ARG A 14 -30.03 29.32 3.16
N CYS A 15 -30.29 28.23 3.89
CA CYS A 15 -31.31 27.25 3.53
C CYS A 15 -32.60 27.57 4.29
N THR A 16 -33.72 27.59 3.56
CA THR A 16 -35.07 27.95 4.00
C THR A 16 -35.71 26.87 4.85
N ALA A 17 -36.20 27.25 6.03
CA ALA A 17 -37.10 26.46 6.87
C ALA A 17 -38.55 26.65 6.41
N ARG A 18 -39.30 25.54 6.23
CA ARG A 18 -40.76 25.55 6.14
C ARG A 18 -41.36 25.19 7.50
N SER A 19 -42.19 26.10 7.99
CA SER A 19 -43.04 25.98 9.17
C SER A 19 -44.21 25.02 8.91
N PHE A 20 -44.46 24.12 9.85
CA PHE A 20 -45.82 23.64 10.17
C PHE A 20 -46.00 23.69 11.68
N ALA A 21 -47.07 24.35 12.11
CA ALA A 21 -47.43 24.53 13.51
C ALA A 21 -48.77 23.85 13.80
N ARG A 22 -48.91 23.47 15.08
CA ARG A 22 -50.10 23.09 15.87
C ARG A 22 -50.55 21.63 15.80
N ASN A 23 -50.42 20.92 16.94
CA ASN A 23 -51.51 20.92 17.92
C ASN A 23 -51.08 20.44 19.32
N THR A 24 -51.72 21.06 20.30
CA THR A 24 -51.66 20.89 21.75
C THR A 24 -52.07 19.51 22.28
N ARG A 25 -51.45 19.04 23.37
CA ARG A 25 -52.18 18.53 24.55
C ARG A 25 -51.32 18.49 25.83
N ARG A 26 -51.96 18.93 26.91
CA ARG A 26 -51.55 19.01 28.32
C ARG A 26 -51.22 17.65 28.94
N GLY A 27 -50.36 17.66 29.96
CA GLY A 27 -50.24 16.61 30.97
C GLY A 27 -49.31 17.05 32.11
N LEU A 28 -49.89 17.72 33.11
CA LEU A 28 -49.28 18.02 34.41
C LEU A 28 -48.99 16.72 35.18
N PHE A 29 -47.88 16.65 35.92
CA PHE A 29 -47.83 16.09 37.28
C PHE A 29 -46.51 16.52 37.95
N GLU A 30 -46.62 17.47 38.88
CA GLU A 30 -45.66 17.67 39.97
C GLU A 30 -46.02 16.72 41.11
N HIS A 31 -45.01 16.14 41.79
CA HIS A 31 -45.08 15.93 43.23
C HIS A 31 -43.68 15.94 43.84
N ASN A 32 -43.52 16.85 44.80
CA ASN A 32 -42.41 16.99 45.73
C ASN A 32 -42.22 15.74 46.61
N LEU A 33 -40.99 15.47 47.07
CA LEU A 33 -40.57 15.65 48.48
C LEU A 33 -39.14 15.17 48.74
N SER A 34 -38.43 15.98 49.53
CA SER A 34 -37.11 15.75 50.11
C SER A 34 -37.12 14.69 51.22
N THR A 35 -35.99 14.03 51.49
CA THR A 35 -35.31 13.99 52.81
C THR A 35 -34.06 13.09 52.79
N THR A 36 -32.95 13.64 53.28
CA THR A 36 -31.77 12.95 53.86
C THR A 36 -31.93 12.94 55.40
N PRO A 37 -30.97 12.51 56.27
CA PRO A 37 -29.82 11.59 56.17
C PRO A 37 -29.77 10.59 57.38
N SER A 38 -28.62 9.91 57.56
CA SER A 38 -28.00 9.34 58.79
C SER A 38 -27.81 7.81 58.75
N SER A 39 -26.80 7.15 59.34
CA SER A 39 -25.47 7.47 59.88
C SER A 39 -24.87 6.17 60.50
N PHE A 40 -23.55 6.14 60.80
CA PHE A 40 -22.83 5.24 61.74
C PHE A 40 -22.63 3.74 61.32
N ALA A 41 -21.54 3.00 61.60
CA ALA A 41 -20.27 3.24 62.31
C ALA A 41 -19.23 2.09 62.07
N THR A 42 -17.94 2.45 62.09
CA THR A 42 -16.74 1.82 62.73
C THR A 42 -16.33 0.33 62.68
N ARG A 43 -15.03 0.18 62.29
CA ARG A 43 -13.86 -0.52 62.92
C ARG A 43 -13.82 -2.04 63.18
N HIS A 44 -12.79 -2.69 62.64
CA HIS A 44 -11.68 -3.45 63.27
C HIS A 44 -10.81 -3.99 62.10
N GLY A 45 -9.47 -3.96 61.99
CA GLY A 45 -8.38 -3.90 62.95
C GLY A 45 -7.81 -5.30 63.20
N LEU A 46 -6.69 -5.68 62.56
CA LEU A 46 -5.65 -6.59 63.11
C LEU A 46 -4.40 -6.67 62.21
N ARG A 47 -3.24 -6.74 62.89
CA ARG A 47 -1.84 -6.75 62.44
C ARG A 47 -1.29 -8.19 62.31
N TYR A 48 -0.17 -8.38 61.62
CA TYR A 48 1.04 -9.15 62.04
C TYR A 48 2.16 -8.88 60.98
N SER A 49 3.25 -8.12 61.22
CA SER A 49 4.61 -8.49 61.74
C SER A 49 5.23 -9.77 61.10
N SER A 50 6.52 -9.88 60.70
CA SER A 50 7.74 -9.03 60.84
C SER A 50 8.97 -9.74 60.21
N SER A 51 10.12 -9.01 60.15
CA SER A 51 11.56 -9.44 60.19
C SER A 51 12.21 -9.92 58.87
N SER A 52 13.20 -9.24 58.24
CA SER A 52 14.61 -8.88 58.57
C SER A 52 15.60 -10.07 58.46
N SER A 53 16.69 -10.09 57.69
CA SER A 53 17.99 -9.37 57.85
C SER A 53 19.03 -10.05 56.90
N SER A 54 19.80 -9.32 56.06
CA SER A 54 21.20 -8.83 56.19
C SER A 54 22.37 -9.79 55.81
N SER A 55 23.27 -9.23 54.97
CA SER A 55 24.77 -9.27 54.96
C SER A 55 25.61 -10.41 54.33
N SER A 56 26.41 -9.97 53.32
CA SER A 56 27.89 -10.01 53.16
C SER A 56 28.69 -11.17 52.51
N SER A 57 29.46 -10.76 51.48
CA SER A 57 30.90 -10.99 51.16
C SER A 57 31.46 -12.29 50.55
N SER A 58 31.92 -12.15 49.28
CA SER A 58 33.20 -12.57 48.62
C SER A 58 33.90 -13.89 48.93
N THR A 59 34.20 -14.71 47.91
CA THR A 59 35.58 -15.04 47.38
C THR A 59 35.56 -16.07 46.23
N ASN A 60 36.66 -16.10 45.46
CA ASN A 60 36.90 -16.72 44.14
C ASN A 60 37.15 -18.25 44.11
N GLN A 61 36.63 -18.91 43.05
CA GLN A 61 37.17 -20.01 42.19
C GLN A 61 37.66 -21.37 42.78
N PRO A 62 37.84 -22.46 41.97
CA PRO A 62 37.12 -22.94 40.78
C PRO A 62 36.87 -24.49 40.75
N HIS A 63 36.23 -24.97 39.66
CA HIS A 63 36.13 -26.35 39.11
C HIS A 63 34.91 -27.27 39.41
N HIS A 64 34.11 -27.41 38.33
CA HIS A 64 33.54 -28.62 37.69
C HIS A 64 32.29 -29.40 38.17
N LYS A 65 31.30 -29.38 37.23
CA LYS A 65 30.18 -30.31 36.88
C LYS A 65 28.82 -30.10 37.60
N PRO A 66 27.66 -30.42 36.98
CA PRO A 66 27.29 -30.57 35.56
C PRO A 66 26.14 -29.62 35.10
N GLU A 67 26.03 -29.37 33.80
CA GLU A 67 24.93 -28.60 33.19
C GLU A 67 23.60 -29.38 33.22
N HIS A 68 22.56 -28.78 33.82
CA HIS A 68 21.18 -29.10 33.51
C HIS A 68 20.70 -28.19 32.36
N ALA A 69 20.70 -28.72 31.15
CA ALA A 69 20.09 -28.08 29.99
C ALA A 69 18.56 -28.14 30.11
N VAL A 70 17.92 -26.99 30.34
CA VAL A 70 16.48 -26.82 30.06
C VAL A 70 16.36 -26.46 28.59
N GLN A 71 15.92 -27.43 27.78
CA GLN A 71 15.64 -27.24 26.36
C GLN A 71 14.38 -26.38 26.17
N PRO A 72 14.42 -25.30 25.37
CA PRO A 72 13.20 -24.71 24.85
C PRO A 72 12.67 -25.57 23.69
N LEU A 73 11.38 -25.90 23.80
CA LEU A 73 10.59 -26.70 22.85
C LEU A 73 10.78 -26.19 21.40
N LYS A 74 11.41 -27.03 20.58
CA LYS A 74 11.42 -26.89 19.12
C LYS A 74 10.04 -27.29 18.60
N SER A 75 9.27 -26.34 18.05
CA SER A 75 8.09 -26.68 17.24
C SER A 75 8.54 -27.44 15.99
N SER A 76 8.11 -28.69 15.89
CA SER A 76 8.33 -29.55 14.72
C SER A 76 7.35 -29.18 13.61
N MET A 77 7.81 -28.53 12.55
CA MET A 77 7.14 -28.65 11.25
C MET A 77 7.73 -29.85 10.53
N TYR A 78 7.00 -30.96 10.56
CA TYR A 78 7.32 -32.16 9.79
C TYR A 78 7.29 -31.84 8.29
N ILE A 79 8.46 -31.79 7.67
CA ILE A 79 8.64 -31.79 6.22
C ILE A 79 8.44 -33.22 5.74
N ARG A 80 7.27 -33.53 5.15
CA ARG A 80 7.12 -34.77 4.37
C ARG A 80 7.64 -34.53 2.95
N ARG A 81 8.76 -35.19 2.62
CA ARG A 81 9.16 -35.43 1.23
C ARG A 81 8.09 -36.32 0.59
N PHE A 82 7.43 -35.84 -0.47
CA PHE A 82 6.60 -36.68 -1.32
C PHE A 82 7.23 -36.81 -2.69
N SER A 83 7.58 -38.04 -3.05
CA SER A 83 7.92 -38.46 -4.40
C SER A 83 6.65 -38.45 -5.24
N VAL A 84 6.63 -37.66 -6.32
CA VAL A 84 5.54 -37.67 -7.30
C VAL A 84 5.75 -38.87 -8.22
N ALA A 85 4.98 -39.94 -8.00
CA ALA A 85 4.77 -40.97 -9.00
C ALA A 85 3.53 -40.59 -9.82
N LEU A 86 3.73 -40.36 -11.11
CA LEU A 86 2.70 -40.01 -12.08
C LEU A 86 1.93 -41.29 -12.43
N VAL A 87 0.69 -41.41 -11.94
CA VAL A 87 -0.24 -42.46 -12.36
C VAL A 87 -1.51 -41.81 -12.87
N SER A 88 -1.64 -41.79 -14.18
CA SER A 88 -2.84 -41.45 -14.93
C SER A 88 -3.90 -42.54 -14.77
N THR A 89 -5.04 -42.23 -14.17
CA THR A 89 -6.23 -43.09 -14.21
C THR A 89 -7.45 -42.32 -14.72
N LEU A 90 -7.89 -42.74 -15.90
CA LEU A 90 -9.22 -42.52 -16.45
C LEU A 90 -10.29 -43.01 -15.47
N VAL A 91 -11.26 -42.17 -15.13
CA VAL A 91 -12.55 -42.63 -14.58
C VAL A 91 -13.67 -41.92 -15.31
N GLY A 92 -14.40 -42.68 -16.12
CA GLY A 92 -15.65 -42.28 -16.75
C GLY A 92 -16.87 -42.80 -15.98
N TYR A 93 -17.97 -42.11 -16.26
CA TYR A 93 -19.39 -42.46 -16.09
C TYR A 93 -20.07 -42.42 -14.70
N GLY A 94 -21.08 -41.54 -14.62
CA GLY A 94 -22.48 -41.98 -14.76
C GLY A 94 -23.30 -42.06 -13.48
N ALA A 95 -24.15 -41.05 -13.26
CA ALA A 95 -25.20 -41.08 -12.24
C ALA A 95 -26.43 -41.89 -12.70
N TRP A 96 -27.05 -42.64 -11.79
CA TRP A 96 -28.44 -43.08 -11.93
C TRP A 96 -29.15 -43.05 -10.56
N TYR A 97 -30.30 -42.37 -10.53
CA TYR A 97 -31.24 -42.31 -9.42
C TYR A 97 -32.19 -43.51 -9.50
N SER A 98 -32.46 -44.23 -8.40
CA SER A 98 -33.80 -44.41 -7.83
C SER A 98 -33.80 -45.38 -6.63
N TYR A 99 -34.88 -45.23 -5.86
CA TYR A 99 -35.31 -45.65 -4.54
C TYR A 99 -35.41 -47.17 -4.25
N ASN A 100 -35.38 -47.46 -2.92
CA ASN A 100 -35.91 -48.60 -2.15
C ASN A 100 -35.10 -49.92 -1.96
N GLY A 101 -34.72 -50.14 -0.69
CA GLY A 101 -34.92 -51.41 0.02
C GLY A 101 -33.77 -52.44 -0.02
N PRO A 102 -33.46 -53.12 1.10
CA PRO A 102 -32.22 -53.87 1.25
C PRO A 102 -32.33 -55.32 0.74
N SER A 103 -31.16 -55.95 0.59
CA SER A 103 -30.84 -57.38 0.81
C SER A 103 -30.32 -58.16 -0.42
N ILE A 104 -29.07 -58.59 -0.27
CA ILE A 104 -28.62 -60.00 -0.37
C ILE A 104 -28.37 -60.57 -1.79
N ASP A 105 -27.07 -60.61 -2.06
CA ASP A 105 -26.25 -61.76 -2.47
C ASP A 105 -26.36 -62.44 -3.84
N LYS A 106 -25.14 -62.72 -4.30
CA LYS A 106 -24.68 -63.87 -5.09
C LYS A 106 -24.82 -63.82 -6.62
N SER A 107 -23.64 -63.55 -7.17
CA SER A 107 -22.81 -64.54 -7.88
C SER A 107 -22.83 -64.56 -9.40
N GLN A 108 -21.60 -64.52 -9.92
CA GLN A 108 -21.08 -65.21 -11.10
C GLN A 108 -21.61 -64.73 -12.46
N SER A 109 -20.79 -63.93 -13.14
CA SER A 109 -19.83 -64.42 -14.16
C SER A 109 -20.55 -64.88 -15.41
N LEU A 110 -20.39 -64.14 -16.51
CA LEU A 110 -20.12 -64.71 -17.83
C LEU A 110 -19.59 -63.62 -18.77
N THR A 111 -18.35 -63.87 -19.21
CA THR A 111 -17.59 -63.16 -20.23
C THR A 111 -18.29 -63.26 -21.58
N ARG A 112 -18.55 -62.14 -22.27
CA ARG A 112 -18.62 -62.08 -23.74
C ARG A 112 -18.13 -60.72 -24.25
N THR A 113 -16.95 -60.75 -24.85
CA THR A 113 -16.43 -59.76 -25.78
C THR A 113 -17.15 -59.90 -27.12
N PHE A 114 -17.65 -58.81 -27.72
CA PHE A 114 -17.70 -58.61 -29.17
C PHE A 114 -17.81 -57.11 -29.53
N THR A 115 -16.72 -56.58 -30.09
CA THR A 115 -16.59 -55.71 -31.27
C THR A 115 -17.62 -54.61 -31.58
N THR A 116 -17.13 -53.37 -31.46
CA THR A 116 -17.27 -52.20 -32.38
C THR A 116 -18.55 -52.02 -33.19
N GLY A 117 -19.33 -51.01 -32.80
CA GLY A 117 -20.20 -50.25 -33.68
C GLY A 117 -19.89 -48.76 -33.52
N ALA A 118 -19.43 -48.11 -34.60
CA ALA A 118 -19.24 -46.68 -34.66
C ALA A 118 -20.60 -45.99 -34.87
N THR A 119 -20.95 -45.05 -34.01
CA THR A 119 -21.98 -44.05 -34.29
C THR A 119 -21.66 -42.72 -33.59
N ALA A 120 -21.58 -41.69 -34.44
CA ALA A 120 -22.01 -40.31 -34.23
C ALA A 120 -21.36 -39.48 -33.12
N GLY A 121 -20.75 -38.36 -33.56
CA GLY A 121 -20.24 -37.29 -32.70
C GLY A 121 -21.34 -36.68 -31.85
N GLY A 122 -21.04 -36.55 -30.56
CA GLY A 122 -21.70 -35.60 -29.67
C GLY A 122 -20.67 -34.53 -29.30
N ASP A 123 -21.06 -33.26 -29.46
CA ASP A 123 -20.28 -32.12 -29.00
C ASP A 123 -19.90 -32.31 -27.54
N ALA A 124 -18.60 -32.48 -27.27
CA ALA A 124 -18.10 -32.47 -25.91
C ALA A 124 -18.33 -31.07 -25.33
N ALA A 125 -19.11 -30.97 -24.24
CA ALA A 125 -19.30 -29.72 -23.52
C ALA A 125 -17.94 -29.09 -23.19
N PRO A 126 -17.74 -27.78 -23.42
CA PRO A 126 -16.43 -27.15 -23.30
C PRO A 126 -15.90 -27.28 -21.88
N THR A 127 -14.74 -27.93 -21.74
CA THR A 127 -14.01 -28.00 -20.48
C THR A 127 -13.48 -26.63 -20.12
N ARG A 128 -13.91 -26.05 -19.00
CA ARG A 128 -13.43 -24.74 -18.52
C ARG A 128 -12.57 -24.89 -17.27
N ALA A 129 -11.52 -24.07 -17.18
CA ALA A 129 -10.70 -23.95 -15.97
C ALA A 129 -11.48 -23.16 -14.91
N VAL A 130 -11.57 -23.71 -13.70
CA VAL A 130 -12.26 -23.09 -12.56
C VAL A 130 -11.30 -23.00 -11.38
N LEU A 131 -11.33 -21.87 -10.67
CA LEU A 131 -10.60 -21.67 -9.43
C LEU A 131 -11.53 -22.01 -8.26
N VAL A 132 -11.27 -23.11 -7.57
CA VAL A 132 -12.00 -23.48 -6.35
C VAL A 132 -11.29 -22.84 -5.16
N VAL A 133 -11.96 -21.86 -4.53
CA VAL A 133 -11.46 -21.18 -3.34
C VAL A 133 -11.96 -21.93 -2.10
N GLY A 134 -11.10 -22.77 -1.52
CA GLY A 134 -11.32 -23.39 -0.21
C GLY A 134 -10.93 -22.46 0.94
N ALA A 135 -11.25 -22.84 2.18
CA ALA A 135 -10.90 -22.06 3.36
C ALA A 135 -9.38 -21.77 3.45
N ASP A 136 -8.55 -22.72 2.99
CA ASP A 136 -7.09 -22.68 3.13
C ASP A 136 -6.27 -23.09 1.88
N GLN A 137 -6.90 -23.42 0.73
CA GLN A 137 -6.18 -23.82 -0.50
C GLN A 137 -6.89 -23.35 -1.78
N LEU A 138 -6.09 -23.02 -2.81
CA LEU A 138 -6.53 -22.82 -4.19
C LEU A 138 -6.34 -24.13 -4.96
N HIS A 139 -7.38 -24.58 -5.65
CA HIS A 139 -7.26 -25.67 -6.62
C HIS A 139 -7.75 -25.20 -7.98
N THR A 140 -6.93 -25.45 -9.01
CA THR A 140 -7.33 -25.34 -10.41
C THR A 140 -7.99 -26.65 -10.81
N GLY A 141 -9.28 -26.59 -11.13
CA GLY A 141 -10.04 -27.74 -11.61
C GLY A 141 -10.53 -27.53 -13.04
N THR A 142 -10.83 -28.62 -13.72
CA THR A 142 -11.57 -28.61 -14.99
C THR A 142 -13.03 -28.95 -14.71
N PHE A 143 -13.96 -28.07 -15.08
CA PHE A 143 -15.40 -28.33 -14.99
C PHE A 143 -15.95 -28.73 -16.36
N VAL A 144 -16.75 -29.80 -16.41
CA VAL A 144 -17.47 -30.28 -17.59
C VAL A 144 -18.96 -30.06 -17.34
N GLY A 145 -19.56 -29.06 -18.00
CA GLY A 145 -20.98 -28.71 -17.87
C GLY A 145 -21.24 -27.21 -18.11
N GLU A 146 -22.49 -26.83 -18.40
CA GLU A 146 -22.86 -25.45 -18.81
C GLU A 146 -23.12 -24.46 -17.65
N GLY A 147 -22.85 -24.86 -16.40
CA GLY A 147 -23.23 -24.05 -15.24
C GLY A 147 -22.02 -23.53 -14.45
N PRO A 148 -21.90 -22.21 -14.20
CA PRO A 148 -20.90 -21.72 -13.29
C PRO A 148 -21.18 -22.20 -11.84
N ILE A 149 -20.12 -22.43 -11.06
CA ILE A 149 -20.23 -22.59 -9.60
C ILE A 149 -20.84 -21.29 -9.08
N SER A 150 -22.12 -21.35 -8.71
CA SER A 150 -22.88 -20.21 -8.23
C SER A 150 -23.53 -20.59 -6.91
N LYS A 151 -23.47 -19.68 -5.95
CA LYS A 151 -24.29 -19.74 -4.74
C LYS A 151 -25.31 -18.63 -4.84
N THR A 152 -26.59 -18.97 -4.69
CA THR A 152 -27.64 -17.98 -4.52
C THR A 152 -27.40 -17.26 -3.20
N THR A 153 -27.13 -15.96 -3.24
CA THR A 153 -27.10 -15.11 -2.04
C THR A 153 -28.45 -14.43 -1.89
N SER A 154 -28.86 -14.17 -0.65
CA SER A 154 -30.19 -13.63 -0.30
C SER A 154 -30.41 -12.20 -0.78
N ASP A 155 -29.34 -11.45 -1.04
CA ASP A 155 -29.38 -10.12 -1.64
C ASP A 155 -28.69 -10.16 -3.02
N ASP A 156 -29.50 -9.98 -4.07
CA ASP A 156 -29.20 -9.76 -5.49
C ASP A 156 -27.88 -10.32 -6.09
N GLY A 157 -28.00 -11.49 -6.75
CA GLY A 157 -27.16 -11.89 -7.88
C GLY A 157 -26.27 -13.12 -7.67
N ARG A 158 -26.27 -14.05 -8.65
CA ARG A 158 -25.30 -15.15 -8.74
C ARG A 158 -23.88 -14.58 -8.77
N LYS A 159 -23.06 -14.85 -7.75
CA LYS A 159 -21.59 -14.67 -7.85
C LYS A 159 -20.97 -15.93 -8.45
N VAL A 160 -20.54 -15.79 -9.70
CA VAL A 160 -19.76 -16.77 -10.45
C VAL A 160 -18.31 -16.32 -10.39
N ILE A 161 -17.41 -17.15 -9.87
CA ILE A 161 -15.96 -16.94 -10.03
C ILE A 161 -15.56 -17.68 -11.31
N GLU A 162 -15.80 -17.05 -12.45
CA GLU A 162 -15.23 -17.49 -13.73
C GLU A 162 -13.84 -16.88 -13.83
N MET A 163 -12.87 -17.69 -14.25
CA MET A 163 -11.50 -17.22 -14.47
C MET A 163 -11.51 -16.14 -15.53
N LEU A 164 -10.89 -14.98 -15.26
CA LEU A 164 -10.74 -13.94 -16.26
C LEU A 164 -9.92 -14.46 -17.44
N THR A 165 -10.37 -14.19 -18.66
CA THR A 165 -9.52 -14.40 -19.84
C THR A 165 -8.33 -13.43 -19.79
N PRO A 166 -7.22 -13.70 -20.50
CA PRO A 166 -6.07 -12.78 -20.57
C PRO A 166 -6.44 -11.35 -21.00
N GLU A 167 -7.46 -11.21 -21.87
CA GLU A 167 -8.00 -9.93 -22.31
C GLU A 167 -8.75 -9.23 -21.18
N GLN A 168 -9.63 -9.94 -20.47
CA GLN A 168 -10.36 -9.38 -19.33
C GLN A 168 -9.41 -8.99 -18.19
N ALA A 169 -8.39 -9.81 -17.92
CA ALA A 169 -7.32 -9.51 -16.97
C ALA A 169 -6.57 -8.23 -17.37
N THR A 170 -6.25 -8.09 -18.67
CA THR A 170 -5.63 -6.88 -19.21
C THR A 170 -6.52 -5.65 -19.08
N GLN A 171 -7.82 -5.76 -19.36
CA GLN A 171 -8.78 -4.67 -19.15
C GLN A 171 -8.87 -4.27 -17.69
N LYS A 172 -8.84 -5.24 -16.76
CA LYS A 172 -8.86 -4.98 -15.32
C LYS A 172 -7.60 -4.24 -14.86
N LEU A 173 -6.41 -4.65 -15.32
CA LEU A 173 -5.15 -3.98 -15.03
C LEU A 173 -5.13 -2.53 -15.52
N ARG A 174 -5.62 -2.30 -16.74
CA ARG A 174 -5.61 -0.99 -17.40
C ARG A 174 -6.73 -0.06 -16.94
N LYS A 175 -7.62 -0.50 -16.05
CA LYS A 175 -8.84 0.25 -15.69
C LYS A 175 -8.54 1.62 -15.06
N THR A 176 -7.44 1.75 -14.34
CA THR A 176 -7.06 2.95 -13.57
C THR A 176 -5.81 3.63 -14.11
N GLU A 177 -5.20 3.09 -15.18
CA GLU A 177 -3.93 3.58 -15.69
C GLU A 177 -4.07 4.99 -16.24
N GLN A 178 -3.11 5.85 -15.90
CA GLN A 178 -3.03 7.23 -16.35
C GLN A 178 -1.57 7.56 -16.68
N SER A 179 -1.39 8.42 -17.67
CA SER A 179 -0.08 8.88 -18.10
C SER A 179 -0.18 10.36 -18.47
N PHE A 180 0.83 11.14 -18.08
CA PHE A 180 0.84 12.59 -18.26
C PHE A 180 2.18 13.03 -18.86
N LEU A 181 2.13 13.82 -19.93
CA LEU A 181 3.27 14.50 -20.53
C LEU A 181 3.47 15.86 -19.84
N VAL A 182 4.67 16.11 -19.36
CA VAL A 182 5.02 17.33 -18.61
C VAL A 182 5.78 18.29 -19.52
N ASN A 183 5.06 19.15 -20.21
CA ASN A 183 5.63 20.09 -21.19
C ASN A 183 6.06 21.40 -20.53
N ARG A 184 6.73 21.31 -19.38
CA ARG A 184 7.26 22.45 -18.62
C ARG A 184 8.68 22.82 -19.03
N GLY A 185 9.31 22.01 -19.90
CA GLY A 185 10.65 22.22 -20.43
C GLY A 185 11.80 22.04 -19.45
N GLN A 186 11.53 21.68 -18.18
CA GLN A 186 12.55 21.54 -17.16
C GLN A 186 12.36 20.27 -16.33
N GLY A 187 13.29 19.34 -16.49
CA GLY A 187 13.52 18.26 -15.54
C GLY A 187 12.62 17.05 -15.66
N VAL A 188 11.35 17.18 -16.02
CA VAL A 188 10.41 16.04 -16.14
C VAL A 188 9.75 16.00 -17.51
N LEU A 189 9.69 14.80 -18.11
CA LEU A 189 9.08 14.55 -19.41
C LEU A 189 7.68 13.94 -19.30
N ARG A 190 7.55 12.96 -18.41
CA ARG A 190 6.36 12.11 -18.31
C ARG A 190 6.28 11.49 -16.94
N TYR A 191 5.07 11.27 -16.45
CA TYR A 191 4.85 10.30 -15.38
C TYR A 191 3.65 9.41 -15.65
N ASP A 192 3.76 8.17 -15.20
CA ASP A 192 2.75 7.12 -15.36
C ASP A 192 2.30 6.64 -13.98
N LEU A 193 1.02 6.28 -13.88
CA LEU A 193 0.36 5.86 -12.66
C LEU A 193 -0.58 4.68 -12.94
N VAL A 194 -0.67 3.75 -12.00
CA VAL A 194 -1.75 2.75 -11.94
C VAL A 194 -2.09 2.41 -10.47
N GLN A 195 -3.36 2.06 -10.23
CA GLN A 195 -3.82 1.49 -8.95
C GLN A 195 -4.59 0.19 -9.15
N LEU A 196 -4.25 -0.87 -8.42
CA LEU A 196 -4.96 -2.14 -8.43
C LEU A 196 -5.45 -2.50 -7.03
N PRO A 197 -6.77 -2.41 -6.76
CA PRO A 197 -7.33 -2.72 -5.45
C PRO A 197 -7.29 -4.21 -5.12
N SER A 198 -6.87 -4.54 -3.92
CA SER A 198 -7.06 -5.79 -3.18
C SER A 198 -8.14 -5.65 -2.12
N ASN A 199 -8.21 -4.50 -1.47
CA ASN A 199 -9.29 -4.13 -0.55
C ASN A 199 -10.48 -3.49 -1.28
N ASP A 200 -11.65 -3.47 -0.63
CA ASP A 200 -12.84 -2.75 -1.14
C ASP A 200 -13.49 -1.94 0.00
N PRO A 201 -13.40 -0.59 -0.04
CA PRO A 201 -12.63 0.20 -1.01
C PRO A 201 -11.11 -0.02 -0.88
N ILE A 202 -10.35 0.40 -1.91
CA ILE A 202 -8.88 0.45 -1.86
C ILE A 202 -8.42 1.32 -0.68
N GLU A 203 -7.39 0.88 0.04
CA GLU A 203 -6.81 1.65 1.13
C GLU A 203 -5.66 2.53 0.63
N ASP A 204 -4.95 2.13 -0.42
CA ASP A 204 -3.96 2.98 -1.11
C ASP A 204 -4.55 4.25 -1.74
N ASP A 205 -3.79 5.35 -1.71
CA ASP A 205 -4.07 6.58 -2.44
C ASP A 205 -2.79 7.22 -3.03
N HIS A 206 -2.94 8.24 -3.87
CA HIS A 206 -1.81 8.94 -4.50
C HIS A 206 -2.13 10.43 -4.75
N ALA A 207 -1.10 11.26 -4.93
CA ALA A 207 -1.30 12.67 -5.28
C ALA A 207 -0.12 13.26 -6.05
N GLU A 208 -0.42 14.13 -7.00
CA GLU A 208 0.57 14.85 -7.80
C GLU A 208 0.25 16.36 -7.81
N LYS A 209 1.29 17.19 -7.81
CA LYS A 209 1.13 18.65 -7.91
C LYS A 209 2.35 19.31 -8.52
N ILE A 210 2.10 20.27 -9.41
CA ILE A 210 3.12 21.22 -9.86
C ILE A 210 2.74 22.61 -9.32
N VAL A 211 3.71 23.27 -8.71
CA VAL A 211 3.61 24.64 -8.20
C VAL A 211 4.67 25.48 -8.90
N GLU A 212 4.22 26.45 -9.69
CA GLU A 212 5.10 27.39 -10.36
C GLU A 212 5.61 28.43 -9.35
N VAL A 213 6.93 28.58 -9.27
CA VAL A 213 7.62 29.50 -8.37
C VAL A 213 8.14 30.70 -9.17
N PRO A 214 7.62 31.91 -8.92
CA PRO A 214 8.09 33.12 -9.57
C PRO A 214 9.56 33.39 -9.26
N ASN A 215 10.33 33.76 -10.28
CA ASN A 215 11.71 34.20 -10.08
C ASN A 215 11.72 35.67 -9.66
N LYS A 216 12.17 35.97 -8.43
CA LYS A 216 12.30 37.36 -7.93
C LYS A 216 13.64 38.01 -8.28
N ALA A 217 14.53 37.31 -8.99
CA ALA A 217 15.81 37.88 -9.42
C ALA A 217 15.57 38.99 -10.46
N ALA A 218 16.11 40.17 -10.17
CA ALA A 218 15.82 41.45 -10.81
C ALA A 218 15.95 41.45 -12.35
N GLY A 219 14.93 42.02 -13.02
CA GLY A 219 15.08 42.60 -14.37
C GLY A 219 15.19 41.64 -15.56
N VAL A 220 15.23 40.32 -15.36
CA VAL A 220 15.21 39.36 -16.47
C VAL A 220 13.79 38.84 -16.66
N THR A 221 13.13 39.28 -17.74
CA THR A 221 11.93 38.62 -18.26
C THR A 221 12.31 37.20 -18.73
N GLY A 222 12.24 36.20 -17.85
CA GLY A 222 12.48 34.82 -18.25
C GLY A 222 12.84 33.85 -17.13
N ASN A 223 11.99 32.82 -17.01
CA ASN A 223 12.12 31.55 -16.28
C ASN A 223 11.69 31.55 -14.81
N SER A 224 10.38 31.35 -14.60
CA SER A 224 9.86 30.67 -13.41
C SER A 224 10.45 29.26 -13.29
N SER A 225 10.57 28.76 -12.06
CA SER A 225 10.98 27.38 -11.76
C SER A 225 9.80 26.61 -11.18
N ASP A 226 9.83 25.28 -11.26
CA ASP A 226 8.74 24.44 -10.78
C ASP A 226 9.15 23.66 -9.54
N TRP A 227 8.22 23.64 -8.59
CA TRP A 227 8.17 22.66 -7.53
C TRP A 227 7.21 21.56 -7.93
N MET A 228 7.71 20.35 -8.09
CA MET A 228 6.90 19.20 -8.50
C MET A 228 6.86 18.16 -7.39
N PHE A 229 5.68 17.62 -7.13
CA PHE A 229 5.40 16.68 -6.06
C PHE A 229 4.70 15.44 -6.60
N TRP A 230 5.14 14.28 -6.15
CA TRP A 230 4.43 13.00 -6.33
C TRP A 230 4.40 12.27 -4.99
N GLY A 231 3.25 11.75 -4.61
CA GLY A 231 3.05 11.03 -3.36
C GLY A 231 2.28 9.74 -3.56
N VAL A 232 2.70 8.68 -2.88
CA VAL A 232 1.95 7.43 -2.69
C VAL A 232 1.68 7.21 -1.21
N PHE A 233 0.46 6.77 -0.89
CA PHE A 233 -0.05 6.65 0.47
C PHE A 233 -0.64 5.26 0.66
N ASP A 234 0.07 4.39 1.36
CA ASP A 234 -0.40 3.05 1.70
C ASP A 234 -1.33 3.16 2.90
N GLY A 235 -2.60 2.82 2.76
CA GLY A 235 -3.58 2.95 3.84
C GLY A 235 -3.80 1.64 4.55
N HIS A 236 -4.11 1.69 5.85
CA HIS A 236 -4.47 0.48 6.60
C HIS A 236 -5.48 0.74 7.70
N ALA A 237 -6.26 -0.30 8.03
CA ALA A 237 -7.38 -0.22 8.96
C ALA A 237 -8.46 0.81 8.53
N GLY A 238 -8.59 1.01 7.22
CA GLY A 238 -9.47 1.98 6.56
C GLY A 238 -8.71 2.97 5.69
N TRP A 239 -9.35 3.40 4.61
CA TRP A 239 -8.83 4.32 3.58
C TRP A 239 -8.83 5.81 3.98
N THR A 240 -9.39 6.16 5.14
CA THR A 240 -9.66 7.58 5.46
C THR A 240 -8.41 8.42 5.70
N THR A 241 -7.32 7.82 6.19
CA THR A 241 -6.04 8.53 6.40
C THR A 241 -5.35 8.79 5.07
N SER A 242 -5.16 7.78 4.22
CA SER A 242 -4.57 7.92 2.89
C SER A 242 -5.35 8.92 2.02
N ALA A 243 -6.68 8.90 2.08
CA ALA A 243 -7.51 9.89 1.38
C ALA A 243 -7.37 11.32 1.93
N LYS A 244 -7.22 11.49 3.26
CA LYS A 244 -6.90 12.80 3.85
C LYS A 244 -5.51 13.27 3.39
N LEU A 245 -4.53 12.39 3.31
CA LEU A 245 -3.17 12.70 2.83
C LEU A 245 -3.17 13.14 1.37
N ARG A 246 -3.86 12.42 0.48
CA ARG A 246 -4.04 12.83 -0.93
C ARG A 246 -4.50 14.28 -1.05
N GLN A 247 -5.45 14.68 -0.21
CA GLN A 247 -6.04 16.02 -0.29
C GLN A 247 -5.17 17.12 0.31
N THR A 248 -4.35 16.80 1.34
CA THR A 248 -3.81 17.84 2.24
C THR A 248 -2.30 17.80 2.44
N LEU A 249 -1.62 16.69 2.20
CA LEU A 249 -0.19 16.56 2.52
C LEU A 249 0.67 17.50 1.67
N ILE A 250 0.51 17.48 0.34
CA ILE A 250 1.28 18.34 -0.56
C ILE A 250 1.06 19.81 -0.22
N ALA A 251 -0.19 20.22 0.04
CA ALA A 251 -0.50 21.61 0.39
C ALA A 251 0.15 22.02 1.73
N SER A 252 0.16 21.12 2.71
CA SER A 252 0.79 21.34 4.01
C SER A 252 2.31 21.50 3.87
N VAL A 253 2.97 20.61 3.14
CA VAL A 253 4.41 20.68 2.87
C VAL A 253 4.77 21.91 2.03
N ALA A 254 4.03 22.20 0.96
CA ALA A 254 4.26 23.36 0.11
C ALA A 254 4.13 24.69 0.86
N LYS A 255 3.21 24.77 1.85
CA LYS A 255 3.09 25.93 2.74
C LYS A 255 4.36 26.14 3.58
N GLU A 256 4.88 25.08 4.20
CA GLU A 256 6.10 25.17 5.01
C GLU A 256 7.34 25.49 4.17
N LEU A 257 7.45 24.87 2.98
CA LEU A 257 8.48 25.20 2.00
C LEU A 257 8.38 26.67 1.60
N ASN A 258 7.21 27.15 1.19
CA ASN A 258 7.03 28.55 0.80
C ASN A 258 7.44 29.52 1.92
N ASN A 259 7.05 29.27 3.17
CA ASN A 259 7.47 30.11 4.31
C ASN A 259 9.00 30.12 4.47
N THR A 260 9.63 28.95 4.33
CA THR A 260 11.09 28.78 4.45
C THR A 260 11.84 29.50 3.35
N TYR A 261 11.41 29.35 2.09
CA TYR A 261 12.00 30.04 0.94
C TYR A 261 11.80 31.56 1.04
N GLN A 262 10.61 32.03 1.41
CA GLN A 262 10.34 33.47 1.57
C GLN A 262 11.15 34.13 2.69
N SER A 263 11.54 33.36 3.71
CA SER A 263 12.35 33.84 4.83
C SER A 263 13.86 33.83 4.52
N SER A 264 14.28 33.21 3.42
CA SER A 264 15.68 33.13 3.00
C SER A 264 16.05 34.27 2.05
N ALA A 265 17.30 34.73 2.12
CA ALA A 265 17.85 35.63 1.11
C ALA A 265 17.83 34.94 -0.27
N ASP A 266 17.47 35.68 -1.32
CA ASP A 266 17.42 35.23 -2.72
C ASP A 266 16.59 33.96 -3.01
N LEU A 267 15.65 33.60 -2.12
CA LEU A 267 14.87 32.36 -2.19
C LEU A 267 15.77 31.11 -2.27
N SER A 268 16.90 31.13 -1.56
CA SER A 268 17.86 30.02 -1.50
C SER A 268 18.08 29.59 -0.04
N PRO A 269 17.13 28.85 0.56
CA PRO A 269 17.29 28.32 1.91
C PRO A 269 18.35 27.22 1.97
N ALA A 270 18.95 27.04 3.13
CA ALA A 270 19.89 25.94 3.39
C ALA A 270 19.17 24.58 3.30
N ALA A 271 19.93 23.52 2.96
CA ALA A 271 19.37 22.20 2.69
C ALA A 271 18.64 21.60 3.91
N ASP A 272 19.19 21.78 5.11
CA ASP A 272 18.62 21.36 6.38
C ASP A 272 17.32 22.12 6.71
N ALA A 273 17.22 23.40 6.35
CA ALA A 273 16.00 24.18 6.50
C ALA A 273 14.87 23.66 5.59
N ILE A 274 15.19 23.25 4.35
CA ILE A 274 14.22 22.61 3.44
C ILE A 274 13.73 21.28 4.03
N ASP A 275 14.65 20.45 4.51
CA ASP A 275 14.31 19.15 5.10
C ASP A 275 13.46 19.33 6.37
N ALA A 276 13.79 20.32 7.21
CA ALA A 276 13.00 20.69 8.38
C ALA A 276 11.60 21.20 8.03
N ALA A 277 11.45 21.94 6.91
CA ALA A 277 10.16 22.39 6.41
C ALA A 277 9.27 21.21 5.98
N ILE A 278 9.83 20.23 5.27
CA ILE A 278 9.12 19.00 4.88
C ILE A 278 8.67 18.22 6.11
N LYS A 279 9.58 17.98 7.06
CA LYS A 279 9.27 17.31 8.33
C LYS A 279 8.19 18.04 9.14
N SER A 280 8.24 19.37 9.15
CA SER A 280 7.21 20.21 9.80
C SER A 280 5.85 20.05 9.12
N GLY A 281 5.81 20.00 7.79
CA GLY A 281 4.57 19.77 7.03
C GLY A 281 3.91 18.43 7.37
N PHE A 282 4.72 17.38 7.52
CA PHE A 282 4.24 16.05 7.93
C PHE A 282 3.73 16.04 9.37
N THR A 283 4.57 16.46 10.32
CA THR A 283 4.26 16.38 11.76
C THR A 283 3.11 17.29 12.18
N ARG A 284 2.97 18.49 11.58
CA ARG A 284 1.84 19.38 11.84
C ARG A 284 0.52 18.85 11.30
N LEU A 285 0.55 18.22 10.11
CA LEU A 285 -0.66 17.61 9.56
C LEU A 285 -1.10 16.41 10.39
N ASP A 286 -0.16 15.59 10.85
CA ASP A 286 -0.48 14.47 11.74
C ASP A 286 -1.01 14.94 13.10
N ASP A 287 -0.48 16.02 13.66
CA ASP A 287 -1.04 16.65 14.87
C ASP A 287 -2.48 17.15 14.66
N GLU A 288 -2.78 17.74 13.49
CA GLU A 288 -4.16 18.11 13.12
C GLU A 288 -5.08 16.89 13.09
N ILE A 289 -4.61 15.80 12.47
CA ILE A 289 -5.36 14.55 12.30
C ILE A 289 -5.57 13.86 13.65
N VAL A 290 -4.54 13.76 14.49
CA VAL A 290 -4.53 12.91 15.69
C VAL A 290 -4.96 13.66 16.94
N ASN A 291 -4.47 14.88 17.17
CA ASN A 291 -4.67 15.59 18.44
C ASN A 291 -5.76 16.66 18.32
N GLN A 292 -5.67 17.54 17.31
CA GLN A 292 -6.63 18.63 17.17
C GLN A 292 -8.04 18.14 16.81
N SER A 293 -8.15 17.00 16.11
CA SER A 293 -9.44 16.35 15.86
C SER A 293 -10.14 15.93 17.16
N VAL A 294 -9.39 15.40 18.13
CA VAL A 294 -9.89 15.02 19.46
C VAL A 294 -10.41 16.25 20.21
N GLU A 295 -9.66 17.34 20.23
CA GLU A 295 -10.10 18.59 20.87
C GLU A 295 -11.43 19.09 20.30
N ARG A 296 -11.56 19.08 18.96
CA ARG A 296 -12.80 19.49 18.27
C ARG A 296 -13.97 18.57 18.64
N VAL A 297 -13.73 17.27 18.71
CA VAL A 297 -14.77 16.27 19.06
C VAL A 297 -15.20 16.41 20.51
N LEU A 298 -14.25 16.51 21.44
CA LEU A 298 -14.54 16.68 22.87
C LEU A 298 -15.29 17.98 23.14
N LYS A 299 -14.95 19.06 22.43
CA LYS A 299 -15.65 20.35 22.51
C LYS A 299 -17.06 20.28 21.92
N ALA A 300 -17.25 19.57 20.81
CA ALA A 300 -18.54 19.46 20.16
C ALA A 300 -19.50 18.52 20.90
N GLY A 301 -18.99 17.47 21.57
CA GLY A 301 -19.82 16.48 22.27
C GLY A 301 -20.70 15.62 21.36
N SER A 302 -20.44 15.62 20.04
CA SER A 302 -21.28 14.96 19.03
C SER A 302 -20.65 13.66 18.53
N LYS A 303 -21.39 12.55 18.65
CA LYS A 303 -20.99 11.23 18.14
C LYS A 303 -20.85 11.19 16.61
N THR A 304 -21.70 11.92 15.90
CA THR A 304 -21.62 12.02 14.43
C THR A 304 -20.35 12.76 14.00
N MET A 305 -20.05 13.89 14.66
CA MET A 305 -18.80 14.60 14.38
C MET A 305 -17.57 13.77 14.77
N ALA A 306 -17.67 12.98 15.84
CA ALA A 306 -16.60 12.05 16.23
C ALA A 306 -16.32 11.01 15.14
N ALA A 307 -17.38 10.40 14.59
CA ALA A 307 -17.23 9.40 13.52
C ALA A 307 -16.55 9.97 12.27
N GLU A 308 -16.82 11.23 11.92
CA GLU A 308 -16.21 11.90 10.77
C GLU A 308 -14.79 12.38 11.06
N LEU A 309 -14.59 13.13 12.14
CA LEU A 309 -13.32 13.80 12.44
C LEU A 309 -12.23 12.86 12.95
N LEU A 310 -12.60 11.77 13.62
CA LEU A 310 -11.63 10.78 14.13
C LEU A 310 -11.34 9.68 13.12
N ALA A 311 -12.08 9.54 12.03
CA ALA A 311 -11.84 8.46 11.07
C ALA A 311 -10.39 8.46 10.53
N PRO A 312 -9.82 9.59 10.06
CA PRO A 312 -8.41 9.64 9.66
C PRO A 312 -7.41 9.50 10.83
N ALA A 313 -7.84 9.71 12.08
CA ALA A 313 -7.00 9.46 13.24
C ALA A 313 -6.95 7.96 13.58
N LEU A 314 -8.07 7.27 13.39
CA LEU A 314 -8.27 5.88 13.80
C LEU A 314 -7.77 4.87 12.78
N SER A 315 -7.79 5.19 11.48
CA SER A 315 -7.01 4.45 10.48
C SER A 315 -5.60 5.01 10.36
N GLY A 316 -4.72 4.31 9.65
CA GLY A 316 -3.34 4.73 9.43
C GLY A 316 -2.99 4.81 7.97
N SER A 317 -1.88 5.48 7.68
CA SER A 317 -1.30 5.46 6.34
C SER A 317 0.20 5.75 6.36
N CYS A 318 0.96 4.97 5.59
CA CYS A 318 2.30 5.33 5.18
C CYS A 318 2.24 6.50 4.19
N ALA A 319 3.33 7.26 4.09
CA ALA A 319 3.45 8.36 3.15
C ALA A 319 4.86 8.41 2.58
N LEU A 320 4.94 8.27 1.26
CA LEU A 320 6.16 8.50 0.50
C LEU A 320 5.92 9.68 -0.43
N LEU A 321 6.55 10.81 -0.12
CA LEU A 321 6.42 12.04 -0.89
C LEU A 321 7.76 12.40 -1.53
N SER A 322 7.77 12.64 -2.83
CA SER A 322 8.89 13.25 -3.52
C SER A 322 8.64 14.73 -3.77
N PHE A 323 9.71 15.52 -3.66
CA PHE A 323 9.74 16.95 -3.95
C PHE A 323 10.92 17.25 -4.87
N TYR A 324 10.63 17.60 -6.12
CA TYR A 324 11.61 17.98 -7.13
C TYR A 324 11.59 19.50 -7.33
N ASP A 325 12.76 20.13 -7.20
CA ASP A 325 12.96 21.54 -7.54
C ASP A 325 13.68 21.64 -8.89
N SER A 326 12.97 22.12 -9.92
CA SER A 326 13.47 22.19 -11.29
C SER A 326 14.69 23.11 -11.43
N ARG A 327 14.86 24.07 -10.51
CA ARG A 327 15.99 25.01 -10.50
C ARG A 327 17.26 24.30 -10.04
N SER A 328 17.21 23.65 -8.89
CA SER A 328 18.36 22.96 -8.31
C SER A 328 18.56 21.56 -8.89
N LYS A 329 17.58 21.00 -9.60
CA LYS A 329 17.51 19.59 -10.02
C LYS A 329 17.66 18.60 -8.85
N LEU A 330 17.36 19.02 -7.63
CA LEU A 330 17.42 18.16 -6.44
C LEU A 330 16.04 17.53 -6.23
N LEU A 331 16.04 16.21 -6.08
CA LEU A 331 14.89 15.43 -5.66
C LEU A 331 15.05 15.10 -4.18
N ARG A 332 14.08 15.50 -3.36
CA ARG A 332 13.95 15.07 -1.97
C ARG A 332 12.90 14.00 -1.86
N VAL A 333 13.22 12.89 -1.21
CA VAL A 333 12.26 11.82 -0.91
C VAL A 333 12.05 11.79 0.61
N ALA A 334 10.82 12.06 1.03
CA ALA A 334 10.38 12.01 2.42
C ALA A 334 9.55 10.74 2.63
N CYS A 335 10.09 9.81 3.42
CA CYS A 335 9.50 8.50 3.68
C CYS A 335 9.04 8.38 5.14
N THR A 336 7.76 8.08 5.32
CA THR A 336 7.10 7.71 6.58
C THR A 336 6.39 6.36 6.34
N GLY A 337 7.01 5.25 6.71
CA GLY A 337 6.47 3.90 6.51
C GLY A 337 7.33 3.02 5.60
N ASP A 338 6.70 2.08 4.91
CA ASP A 338 7.30 0.98 4.14
C ASP A 338 7.00 1.02 2.62
N SER A 339 6.37 2.10 2.15
CA SER A 339 6.43 2.46 0.72
C SER A 339 7.85 2.89 0.33
N ARG A 340 8.26 2.64 -0.93
CA ARG A 340 9.64 2.87 -1.37
C ARG A 340 9.76 3.64 -2.69
N ALA A 341 10.79 4.48 -2.77
CA ALA A 341 11.26 5.14 -3.99
C ALA A 341 12.59 4.54 -4.45
N VAL A 342 12.71 4.24 -5.75
CA VAL A 342 13.95 3.71 -6.36
C VAL A 342 14.29 4.52 -7.61
N LEU A 343 15.53 5.00 -7.67
CA LEU A 343 16.11 5.66 -8.83
C LEU A 343 16.65 4.61 -9.81
N GLY A 344 16.28 4.73 -11.08
CA GLY A 344 16.95 4.09 -12.20
C GLY A 344 17.88 5.09 -12.88
N ARG A 345 19.18 4.80 -12.89
CA ARG A 345 20.20 5.61 -13.57
C ARG A 345 21.07 4.77 -14.49
N ARG A 346 21.41 5.30 -15.66
CA ARG A 346 22.38 4.64 -16.55
C ARG A 346 23.78 4.70 -15.94
N SER A 347 24.42 3.54 -15.85
CA SER A 347 25.83 3.40 -15.51
C SER A 347 26.73 3.74 -16.71
N ALA A 348 28.04 3.83 -16.44
CA ALA A 348 29.04 3.93 -17.50
C ALA A 348 29.06 2.74 -18.46
N SER A 349 28.53 1.56 -18.06
CA SER A 349 28.43 0.39 -18.94
C SER A 349 27.27 0.49 -19.95
N GLY A 350 26.40 1.50 -19.80
CA GLY A 350 25.17 1.66 -20.55
C GLY A 350 23.97 0.91 -19.97
N LYS A 351 24.19 0.00 -18.99
CA LYS A 351 23.13 -0.68 -18.23
C LYS A 351 22.55 0.22 -17.13
N TRP A 352 21.38 -0.13 -16.62
CA TRP A 352 20.73 0.57 -15.51
C TRP A 352 21.28 0.14 -14.15
N THR A 353 21.25 1.05 -13.20
CA THR A 353 21.54 0.83 -11.78
C THR A 353 20.28 1.18 -10.98
N ALA A 354 19.96 0.34 -10.01
CA ALA A 354 18.88 0.59 -9.07
C ALA A 354 19.45 1.16 -7.77
N THR A 355 18.93 2.31 -7.33
CA THR A 355 19.35 2.93 -6.07
C THR A 355 18.13 3.27 -5.25
N ALA A 356 17.97 2.62 -4.10
CA ALA A 356 16.90 2.96 -3.15
C ALA A 356 17.09 4.40 -2.65
N LEU A 357 16.06 5.22 -2.77
CA LEU A 357 16.02 6.59 -2.27
C LEU A 357 15.33 6.69 -0.90
N SER A 358 14.80 5.59 -0.40
CA SER A 358 14.18 5.46 0.91
C SER A 358 14.45 4.07 1.48
N VAL A 359 14.40 3.95 2.80
CA VAL A 359 14.57 2.68 3.51
C VAL A 359 13.26 2.38 4.23
N ASP A 360 12.72 1.18 4.05
CA ASP A 360 11.47 0.75 4.66
C ASP A 360 11.53 0.83 6.19
N GLN A 361 10.50 1.40 6.80
CA GLN A 361 10.48 1.71 8.23
C GLN A 361 9.56 0.76 8.98
N THR A 362 9.90 -0.54 9.00
CA THR A 362 9.18 -1.57 9.76
C THR A 362 9.95 -1.99 11.00
N GLY A 363 9.32 -2.73 11.93
CA GLY A 363 10.04 -3.29 13.07
C GLY A 363 10.98 -4.45 12.66
N GLY A 364 10.93 -4.91 11.41
CA GLY A 364 11.90 -5.80 10.81
C GLY A 364 13.22 -5.11 10.44
N ASN A 365 13.23 -3.78 10.34
CA ASN A 365 14.43 -2.99 10.12
C ASN A 365 15.21 -2.83 11.45
N PRO A 366 16.50 -3.27 11.52
CA PRO A 366 17.30 -3.17 12.74
C PRO A 366 17.42 -1.75 13.30
N ASP A 367 17.51 -0.73 12.44
CA ASP A 367 17.71 0.66 12.85
C ASP A 367 16.43 1.26 13.43
N GLU A 368 15.27 1.00 12.82
CA GLU A 368 13.98 1.42 13.38
C GLU A 368 13.66 0.64 14.67
N ALA A 369 13.98 -0.65 14.72
CA ALA A 369 13.82 -1.43 15.95
C ALA A 369 14.73 -0.91 17.08
N ALA A 370 15.97 -0.52 16.78
CA ALA A 370 16.88 0.10 17.74
C ALA A 370 16.38 1.49 18.17
N ARG A 371 15.89 2.32 17.24
CA ARG A 371 15.26 3.62 17.52
C ARG A 371 14.10 3.48 18.50
N LEU A 372 13.17 2.56 18.24
CA LEU A 372 12.02 2.34 19.10
C LEU A 372 12.42 1.82 20.48
N ARG A 373 13.33 0.84 20.59
CA ARG A 373 13.82 0.37 21.90
C ARG A 373 14.51 1.48 22.71
N LYS A 374 15.20 2.42 22.05
CA LYS A 374 15.82 3.59 22.69
C LYS A 374 14.78 4.58 23.21
N LEU A 375 13.68 4.79 22.48
CA LEU A 375 12.60 5.69 22.89
C LEU A 375 11.75 5.14 24.04
N HIS A 376 11.69 3.81 24.18
CA HIS A 376 10.86 3.13 25.17
C HIS A 376 11.70 2.17 26.04
N PRO A 377 12.60 2.70 26.90
CA PRO A 377 13.48 1.88 27.72
C PRO A 377 12.69 1.01 28.71
N GLY A 378 13.10 -0.24 28.88
CA GLY A 378 12.47 -1.19 29.80
C GLY A 378 11.20 -1.87 29.26
N GLU A 379 10.90 -1.73 27.97
CA GLU A 379 9.75 -2.35 27.32
C GLU A 379 10.15 -3.36 26.24
N ASP A 380 10.30 -4.63 26.63
CA ASP A 380 10.78 -5.70 25.73
C ASP A 380 9.90 -5.95 24.51
N ARG A 381 8.61 -5.57 24.58
CA ARG A 381 7.61 -5.83 23.53
C ARG A 381 7.29 -4.60 22.67
N VAL A 382 8.13 -3.55 22.72
CA VAL A 382 7.99 -2.37 21.84
C VAL A 382 8.00 -2.77 20.37
N VAL A 383 8.92 -3.67 20.00
CA VAL A 383 8.92 -4.35 18.71
C VAL A 383 8.85 -5.85 18.96
N HIS A 384 7.83 -6.49 18.41
CA HIS A 384 7.60 -7.92 18.58
C HIS A 384 7.20 -8.53 17.23
N ASN A 385 7.89 -9.59 16.80
CA ASN A 385 7.71 -10.20 15.47
C ASN A 385 7.77 -9.20 14.31
N GLY A 386 8.71 -8.24 14.38
CA GLY A 386 8.86 -7.20 13.36
C GLY A 386 7.80 -6.09 13.40
N ARG A 387 6.89 -6.09 14.38
CA ARG A 387 5.75 -5.16 14.46
C ARG A 387 5.77 -4.32 15.73
N VAL A 388 5.33 -3.07 15.64
CA VAL A 388 5.14 -2.17 16.80
C VAL A 388 4.06 -2.73 17.72
N LEU A 389 4.43 -2.97 18.98
CA LEU A 389 3.61 -3.65 19.99
C LEU A 389 3.03 -5.01 19.53
N GLY A 390 3.62 -5.63 18.50
CA GLY A 390 3.16 -6.86 17.87
C GLY A 390 1.94 -6.72 16.94
N GLY A 391 1.48 -5.50 16.64
CA GLY A 391 0.29 -5.24 15.82
C GLY A 391 0.60 -4.57 14.49
N LEU A 392 1.18 -3.38 14.53
CA LEU A 392 1.40 -2.52 13.36
C LEU A 392 2.74 -2.83 12.70
N GLU A 393 2.75 -3.02 11.38
CA GLU A 393 3.98 -3.26 10.60
C GLU A 393 4.85 -1.99 10.49
N PRO A 394 4.34 -0.85 9.98
CA PRO A 394 5.12 0.37 9.91
C PRO A 394 5.40 0.95 11.30
N THR A 395 6.63 1.38 11.51
CA THR A 395 7.11 2.06 12.73
C THR A 395 6.90 3.57 12.67
N ARG A 396 6.54 4.07 11.48
CA ARG A 396 6.18 5.46 11.21
C ARG A 396 4.96 5.49 10.28
N ALA A 397 3.95 6.26 10.64
CA ALA A 397 2.70 6.38 9.90
C ALA A 397 1.95 7.65 10.33
N PHE A 398 1.13 8.18 9.44
CA PHE A 398 0.07 9.13 9.78
C PHE A 398 -1.11 8.42 10.42
N GLY A 399 -1.91 9.14 11.22
CA GLY A 399 -3.06 8.54 11.89
C GLY A 399 -2.60 7.54 12.94
N ASP A 400 -3.11 6.31 12.92
CA ASP A 400 -2.75 5.24 13.87
C ASP A 400 -2.80 5.70 15.34
N ALA A 401 -3.79 6.53 15.65
CA ALA A 401 -3.82 7.29 16.89
C ALA A 401 -3.84 6.40 18.15
N SER A 402 -4.28 5.14 18.02
CA SER A 402 -4.20 4.14 19.10
C SER A 402 -2.77 3.83 19.58
N TYR A 403 -1.74 4.14 18.78
CA TYR A 403 -0.32 4.04 19.13
C TYR A 403 0.27 5.38 19.62
N LYS A 404 -0.50 6.49 19.51
CA LYS A 404 -0.03 7.86 19.78
C LYS A 404 -0.70 8.48 21.00
N TRP A 405 -2.00 8.24 21.19
CA TRP A 405 -2.76 8.79 22.30
C TRP A 405 -2.37 8.18 23.65
N SER A 406 -2.53 8.98 24.69
CA SER A 406 -2.45 8.48 26.07
C SER A 406 -3.62 7.54 26.38
N ARG A 407 -3.46 6.72 27.42
CA ARG A 407 -4.55 5.88 27.95
C ARG A 407 -5.75 6.72 28.39
N GLU A 408 -5.51 7.89 28.97
CA GLU A 408 -6.56 8.80 29.41
C GLU A 408 -7.42 9.28 28.24
N ILE A 409 -6.80 9.77 27.16
CA ILE A 409 -7.50 10.20 25.95
C ILE A 409 -8.28 9.03 25.36
N THR A 410 -7.65 7.85 25.25
CA THR A 410 -8.30 6.66 24.69
C THR A 410 -9.53 6.25 25.51
N ASN A 411 -9.43 6.25 26.84
CA ASN A 411 -10.57 5.92 27.72
C ASN A 411 -11.70 6.94 27.60
N ARG A 412 -11.37 8.23 27.58
CA ARG A 412 -12.37 9.30 27.40
C ARG A 412 -13.11 9.20 26.07
N LEU A 413 -12.39 8.92 24.99
CA LEU A 413 -12.97 8.70 23.65
C LEU A 413 -13.79 7.41 23.59
N ARG A 414 -13.39 6.35 24.30
CA ARG A 414 -14.16 5.12 24.39
C ARG A 414 -15.51 5.35 25.08
N GLU A 415 -15.48 6.00 26.23
CA GLU A 415 -16.68 6.29 27.04
C GLU A 415 -17.66 7.17 26.28
N SER A 416 -17.16 8.12 25.48
CA SER A 416 -17.99 9.14 24.85
C SER A 416 -18.33 8.87 23.37
N PHE A 417 -17.45 8.19 22.61
CA PHE A 417 -17.46 8.23 21.13
C PHE A 417 -17.07 6.90 20.41
N PHE A 418 -17.21 5.75 21.07
CA PHE A 418 -16.98 4.40 20.47
C PHE A 418 -15.52 4.06 20.10
N ALA A 419 -14.52 4.73 20.67
CA ALA A 419 -13.13 4.35 20.44
C ALA A 419 -12.78 2.95 20.99
N ARG A 420 -11.77 2.32 20.40
CA ARG A 420 -11.28 1.00 20.83
C ARG A 420 -10.56 1.07 22.19
N SER A 421 -10.47 -0.06 22.87
CA SER A 421 -9.66 -0.20 24.09
C SER A 421 -8.18 0.02 23.78
N ALA A 422 -7.47 0.72 24.66
CA ALA A 422 -6.01 0.78 24.60
C ALA A 422 -5.40 -0.61 24.77
N SER A 423 -4.32 -0.89 24.03
CA SER A 423 -3.55 -2.12 24.19
C SER A 423 -3.03 -2.25 25.63
N PRO A 424 -3.00 -3.45 26.24
CA PRO A 424 -2.30 -3.67 27.51
C PRO A 424 -0.80 -3.33 27.43
N LEU A 425 -0.21 -3.37 26.24
CA LEU A 425 1.19 -3.05 26.00
C LEU A 425 1.47 -1.54 25.87
N LEU A 426 0.43 -0.69 25.79
CA LEU A 426 0.58 0.75 25.66
C LEU A 426 1.04 1.37 27.00
N LYS A 427 2.34 1.60 27.19
CA LYS A 427 2.91 2.12 28.45
C LYS A 427 3.39 3.56 28.29
N THR A 428 4.23 3.85 27.30
CA THR A 428 4.87 5.16 27.07
C THR A 428 4.59 5.72 25.66
N PRO A 429 3.31 5.93 25.27
CA PRO A 429 3.01 6.53 23.96
C PRO A 429 3.62 7.95 23.84
N PRO A 430 3.94 8.42 22.61
CA PRO A 430 3.65 7.79 21.33
C PRO A 430 4.69 6.75 20.89
N TYR A 431 4.25 5.64 20.29
CA TYR A 431 5.11 4.58 19.74
C TYR A 431 5.38 4.72 18.22
N VAL A 432 4.57 5.53 17.53
CA VAL A 432 4.63 5.74 16.08
C VAL A 432 4.68 7.25 15.84
N THR A 433 5.44 7.68 14.84
CA THR A 433 5.55 9.09 14.43
C THR A 433 5.23 9.24 12.96
N ALA A 434 4.68 10.39 12.54
CA ALA A 434 4.56 10.74 11.13
C ALA A 434 5.82 11.45 10.57
N GLU A 435 6.82 11.75 11.42
CA GLU A 435 8.05 12.43 10.97
C GLU A 435 8.82 11.58 9.93
N PRO A 436 9.00 12.11 8.70
CA PRO A 436 9.67 11.37 7.64
C PRO A 436 11.18 11.35 7.82
N VAL A 437 11.82 10.31 7.28
CA VAL A 437 13.24 10.38 6.90
C VAL A 437 13.32 11.00 5.52
N VAL A 438 14.13 12.05 5.37
CA VAL A 438 14.32 12.77 4.11
C VAL A 438 15.68 12.42 3.53
N THR A 439 15.71 12.00 2.27
CA THR A 439 16.94 11.85 1.47
C THR A 439 16.95 12.91 0.37
N THR A 440 18.15 13.29 -0.09
CA THR A 440 18.30 14.23 -1.21
C THR A 440 19.21 13.64 -2.27
N THR A 441 18.75 13.65 -3.52
CA THR A 441 19.50 13.13 -4.66
C THR A 441 19.50 14.16 -5.79
N LYS A 442 20.67 14.38 -6.40
CA LYS A 442 20.77 15.17 -7.62
C LYS A 442 20.31 14.33 -8.80
N ILE A 443 19.29 14.80 -9.51
CA ILE A 443 18.79 14.16 -10.72
C ILE A 443 19.58 14.66 -11.94
N GLU A 444 19.75 13.76 -12.90
CA GLU A 444 20.40 14.00 -14.19
C GLU A 444 19.34 13.83 -15.32
N PRO A 445 18.45 14.83 -15.53
CA PRO A 445 17.43 14.77 -16.57
C PRO A 445 18.03 14.48 -17.96
N GLU A 446 19.17 15.10 -18.26
CA GLU A 446 19.94 14.90 -19.49
C GLU A 446 20.34 13.44 -19.76
N ASN A 447 20.46 12.62 -18.72
CA ASN A 447 20.85 11.21 -18.82
C ASN A 447 19.65 10.24 -18.75
N GLY A 448 18.42 10.77 -18.74
CA GLY A 448 17.20 9.97 -18.76
C GLY A 448 16.95 9.21 -17.46
N ASP A 449 17.33 9.80 -16.32
CA ASP A 449 16.96 9.29 -15.00
C ASP A 449 15.44 9.03 -14.93
N PHE A 450 15.05 8.01 -14.16
CA PHE A 450 13.65 7.83 -13.77
C PHE A 450 13.55 7.39 -12.32
N VAL A 451 12.42 7.70 -11.68
CA VAL A 451 12.14 7.26 -10.31
C VAL A 451 10.84 6.47 -10.29
N VAL A 452 10.88 5.30 -9.65
CA VAL A 452 9.69 4.50 -9.35
C VAL A 452 9.33 4.74 -7.89
N MET A 453 8.09 5.14 -7.63
CA MET A 453 7.50 5.25 -6.29
C MET A 453 6.34 4.27 -6.20
N ALA A 454 6.33 3.40 -5.19
CA ALA A 454 5.23 2.47 -5.02
C ALA A 454 4.98 2.09 -3.55
N THR A 455 3.75 1.67 -3.26
CA THR A 455 3.37 1.02 -2.00
C THR A 455 4.01 -0.37 -1.88
N ASP A 456 3.97 -0.95 -0.68
CA ASP A 456 4.67 -2.21 -0.38
C ASP A 456 4.17 -3.37 -1.28
N GLY A 457 2.92 -3.32 -1.76
CA GLY A 457 2.32 -4.30 -2.66
C GLY A 457 3.14 -4.58 -3.92
N LEU A 458 3.91 -3.61 -4.43
CA LEU A 458 4.87 -3.84 -5.52
C LEU A 458 6.16 -4.50 -4.99
N TRP A 459 6.72 -3.97 -3.92
CA TRP A 459 8.02 -4.37 -3.36
C TRP A 459 7.99 -5.73 -2.67
N GLU A 460 6.81 -6.23 -2.30
CA GLU A 460 6.56 -7.62 -1.89
C GLU A 460 6.70 -8.63 -3.03
N MET A 461 6.62 -8.16 -4.29
CA MET A 461 6.55 -8.99 -5.50
C MET A 461 7.82 -8.93 -6.35
N LEU A 462 8.49 -7.77 -6.40
CA LEU A 462 9.66 -7.51 -7.24
C LEU A 462 10.79 -6.86 -6.44
N THR A 463 12.03 -7.20 -6.78
CA THR A 463 13.24 -6.54 -6.28
C THR A 463 13.45 -5.16 -6.93
N ASN A 464 14.30 -4.32 -6.32
CA ASN A 464 14.67 -3.02 -6.89
C ASN A 464 15.26 -3.16 -8.30
N GLU A 465 16.14 -4.15 -8.51
CA GLU A 465 16.77 -4.43 -9.80
C GLU A 465 15.77 -4.94 -10.83
N GLU A 466 14.84 -5.82 -10.43
CA GLU A 466 13.78 -6.27 -11.33
C GLU A 466 12.92 -5.09 -11.78
N VAL A 467 12.52 -4.21 -10.86
CA VAL A 467 11.73 -3.01 -11.19
C VAL A 467 12.47 -2.09 -12.14
N VAL A 468 13.70 -1.70 -11.82
CA VAL A 468 14.51 -0.80 -12.67
C VAL A 468 14.84 -1.45 -14.01
N GLY A 469 15.16 -2.74 -14.02
CA GLY A 469 15.42 -3.51 -15.22
C GLY A 469 14.19 -3.64 -16.13
N LEU A 470 12.99 -3.82 -15.56
CA LEU A 470 11.73 -3.83 -16.30
C LEU A 470 11.45 -2.49 -16.95
N VAL A 471 11.61 -1.38 -16.21
CA VAL A 471 11.48 -0.03 -16.78
C VAL A 471 12.51 0.19 -17.89
N GLY A 472 13.77 -0.19 -17.67
CA GLY A 472 14.83 -0.10 -18.67
C GLY A 472 14.52 -0.86 -19.96
N LYS A 473 14.07 -2.11 -19.83
CA LYS A 473 13.64 -2.95 -20.96
C LYS A 473 12.43 -2.35 -21.68
N TRP A 474 11.49 -1.76 -20.94
CA TRP A 474 10.37 -1.05 -21.50
C TRP A 474 10.83 0.18 -22.32
N ILE A 475 11.72 1.03 -21.78
CA ILE A 475 12.30 2.19 -22.50
C ILE A 475 12.96 1.74 -23.82
N GLU A 476 13.79 0.70 -23.78
CA GLU A 476 14.49 0.16 -24.96
C GLU A 476 13.51 -0.35 -26.03
N SER A 477 12.39 -0.97 -25.62
CA SER A 477 11.34 -1.41 -26.54
C SER A 477 10.61 -0.25 -27.23
N GLN A 478 10.41 0.86 -26.51
CA GLN A 478 9.78 2.06 -27.08
C GLN A 478 10.71 2.75 -28.09
N ALA A 479 12.02 2.79 -27.81
CA ALA A 479 13.01 3.34 -28.73
C ALA A 479 13.17 2.51 -30.02
N SER A 480 12.88 1.21 -29.96
CA SER A 480 13.04 0.25 -31.07
C SER A 480 11.85 0.18 -32.02
N GLY A 481 10.90 1.13 -31.94
CA GLY A 481 9.76 1.26 -32.86
C GLY A 481 10.12 1.41 -34.36
N SER A 482 11.41 1.52 -34.70
CA SER A 482 11.93 1.25 -36.05
C SER A 482 12.45 -0.19 -36.14
N SER A 483 11.75 -1.04 -36.90
CA SER A 483 12.02 -2.46 -37.20
C SER A 483 13.46 -2.84 -37.61
N GLN A 484 14.34 -1.85 -37.82
CA GLN A 484 15.73 -2.03 -38.21
C GLN A 484 16.66 -2.36 -37.03
N PHE A 485 16.32 -1.92 -35.81
CA PHE A 485 17.19 -2.07 -34.63
C PHE A 485 17.17 -3.48 -34.05
N ASP A 486 16.00 -4.15 -34.02
CA ASP A 486 15.85 -5.54 -33.57
C ASP A 486 16.74 -6.50 -34.38
N SER A 487 16.86 -6.27 -35.70
CA SER A 487 17.71 -7.06 -36.59
C SER A 487 19.21 -6.80 -36.43
N THR A 488 19.58 -5.64 -35.88
CA THR A 488 20.97 -5.22 -35.68
C THR A 488 21.47 -5.60 -34.29
N TRP A 489 20.61 -5.51 -33.27
CA TRP A 489 20.91 -5.96 -31.90
C TRP A 489 21.04 -7.47 -31.76
N SER A 490 20.15 -8.22 -32.40
CA SER A 490 20.23 -9.70 -32.43
C SER A 490 21.51 -10.21 -33.13
N LYS A 491 22.08 -9.42 -34.06
CA LYS A 491 23.36 -9.73 -34.72
C LYS A 491 24.59 -9.31 -33.92
N LEU A 492 24.52 -8.22 -33.15
CA LEU A 492 25.67 -7.71 -32.39
C LEU A 492 25.85 -8.37 -31.01
N PHE A 493 24.76 -8.83 -30.37
CA PHE A 493 24.81 -9.25 -28.96
C PHE A 493 24.43 -10.70 -28.70
N GLY A 494 24.17 -11.49 -29.75
CA GLY A 494 23.93 -12.93 -29.63
C GLY A 494 22.61 -13.27 -28.94
N SER A 495 22.06 -14.42 -29.31
CA SER A 495 20.75 -14.95 -28.91
C SER A 495 20.65 -15.43 -27.44
N LYS A 496 21.26 -14.72 -26.49
CA LYS A 496 21.16 -15.00 -25.04
C LYS A 496 20.52 -13.83 -24.29
N GLN A 497 19.37 -13.37 -24.78
CA GLN A 497 18.67 -12.21 -24.21
C GLN A 497 17.56 -12.68 -23.24
N SER A 498 17.95 -13.13 -22.04
CA SER A 498 16.99 -13.39 -20.94
C SER A 498 17.26 -12.55 -19.69
N THR A 499 18.28 -11.68 -19.70
CA THR A 499 18.69 -10.90 -18.54
C THR A 499 18.19 -9.47 -18.66
N LEU A 500 17.67 -8.93 -17.55
CA LEU A 500 17.26 -7.53 -17.48
C LEU A 500 18.48 -6.61 -17.65
N PRO A 501 18.34 -5.42 -18.27
CA PRO A 501 19.44 -4.49 -18.54
C PRO A 501 19.87 -3.73 -17.27
N VAL A 502 20.07 -4.43 -16.15
CA VAL A 502 20.37 -3.86 -14.83
C VAL A 502 21.63 -4.50 -14.25
N GLU A 503 22.46 -3.70 -13.61
CA GLU A 503 23.61 -4.18 -12.85
C GLU A 503 23.15 -4.71 -11.49
N GLN A 504 23.72 -5.82 -11.04
CA GLN A 504 23.48 -6.28 -9.67
C GLN A 504 24.37 -5.50 -8.71
N ALA A 505 23.79 -5.01 -7.62
CA ALA A 505 24.56 -4.33 -6.59
C ALA A 505 25.64 -5.25 -6.00
N SER A 506 26.87 -4.77 -5.89
CA SER A 506 28.01 -5.50 -5.30
C SER A 506 27.90 -5.64 -3.78
N ASP A 507 27.10 -4.78 -3.12
CA ASP A 507 26.94 -4.73 -1.68
C ASP A 507 25.53 -5.17 -1.26
N LYS A 508 25.41 -6.42 -0.81
CA LYS A 508 24.17 -6.96 -0.19
C LYS A 508 23.89 -6.38 1.20
N SER A 509 24.67 -5.39 1.65
CA SER A 509 24.77 -4.98 3.05
C SER A 509 23.92 -3.76 3.42
N ILE A 510 23.47 -2.95 2.45
CA ILE A 510 22.77 -1.68 2.72
C ILE A 510 21.27 -1.72 2.38
N ASP A 511 20.85 -2.49 1.39
CA ASP A 511 19.52 -2.30 0.76
C ASP A 511 18.39 -3.24 1.20
N GLY A 512 18.56 -4.01 2.28
CA GLY A 512 17.46 -4.83 2.82
C GLY A 512 16.85 -5.84 1.83
N GLN A 513 17.54 -6.15 0.73
CA GLN A 513 17.05 -6.99 -0.37
C GLN A 513 16.96 -8.46 0.06
N LYS A 514 15.88 -8.76 0.78
CA LYS A 514 15.34 -10.11 0.86
C LYS A 514 14.65 -10.41 -0.46
N THR A 515 14.72 -11.66 -0.90
CA THR A 515 13.87 -12.14 -1.99
C THR A 515 12.42 -11.76 -1.69
N PRO A 516 11.70 -11.09 -2.61
CA PRO A 516 10.33 -10.66 -2.38
C PRO A 516 9.47 -11.81 -1.82
N ILE A 517 8.70 -11.51 -0.78
CA ILE A 517 8.00 -12.54 0.02
C ILE A 517 7.06 -13.39 -0.84
N ARG A 518 6.46 -12.79 -1.87
CA ARG A 518 5.50 -13.45 -2.76
C ARG A 518 6.18 -14.39 -3.75
N LEU A 519 7.40 -14.09 -4.19
CA LEU A 519 8.19 -15.03 -4.98
C LEU A 519 8.52 -16.29 -4.18
N GLN A 520 8.88 -16.12 -2.90
CA GLN A 520 9.13 -17.26 -2.01
C GLN A 520 7.83 -18.06 -1.77
N GLN A 521 6.72 -17.38 -1.50
CA GLN A 521 5.42 -18.00 -1.24
C GLN A 521 4.91 -18.82 -2.44
N TRP A 522 5.14 -18.35 -3.67
CA TRP A 522 4.71 -19.02 -4.90
C TRP A 522 5.75 -19.98 -5.47
N GLY A 523 6.90 -20.15 -4.82
CA GLY A 523 7.97 -21.04 -5.27
C GLY A 523 8.59 -20.63 -6.61
N ILE A 524 8.52 -19.34 -6.97
CA ILE A 524 9.07 -18.85 -8.23
C ILE A 524 10.56 -18.55 -8.02
N SER A 525 11.42 -19.25 -8.78
CA SER A 525 12.85 -18.94 -8.78
C SER A 525 13.09 -17.51 -9.27
N PRO A 526 13.85 -16.68 -8.54
CA PRO A 526 14.25 -15.34 -8.99
C PRO A 526 14.96 -15.37 -10.35
N ASP A 527 15.71 -16.44 -10.62
CA ASP A 527 16.51 -16.62 -11.84
C ASP A 527 15.75 -17.37 -12.95
N ALA A 528 14.44 -17.61 -12.81
CA ALA A 528 13.70 -18.34 -13.83
C ALA A 528 13.72 -17.57 -15.17
N PRO A 529 14.11 -18.23 -16.28
CA PRO A 529 14.19 -17.57 -17.57
C PRO A 529 12.79 -17.10 -18.02
N GLU A 530 12.74 -15.96 -18.70
CA GLU A 530 11.54 -15.44 -19.36
C GLU A 530 10.33 -15.14 -18.45
N ARG A 531 10.51 -14.84 -17.16
CA ARG A 531 9.44 -14.40 -16.25
C ARG A 531 8.67 -13.17 -16.76
N PHE A 532 9.33 -12.30 -17.49
CA PHE A 532 8.86 -10.95 -17.76
C PHE A 532 8.36 -10.73 -19.19
N VAL A 533 7.34 -9.89 -19.32
CA VAL A 533 6.72 -9.49 -20.60
C VAL A 533 6.67 -7.96 -20.74
N VAL A 534 6.91 -7.45 -21.95
CA VAL A 534 6.78 -6.03 -22.28
C VAL A 534 5.65 -5.87 -23.31
N LYS A 535 4.46 -5.45 -22.85
CA LYS A 535 3.29 -5.29 -23.74
C LYS A 535 2.35 -4.13 -23.38
N ASP A 536 2.66 -3.36 -22.34
CA ASP A 536 1.82 -2.24 -21.89
C ASP A 536 2.44 -0.90 -22.29
N LYS A 537 1.60 0.04 -22.71
CA LYS A 537 2.01 1.40 -23.07
C LYS A 537 2.26 2.30 -21.85
N ASN A 538 1.65 1.94 -20.72
CA ASN A 538 1.86 2.56 -19.41
C ASN A 538 2.88 1.74 -18.62
N VAL A 539 3.98 2.36 -18.19
CA VAL A 539 5.06 1.63 -17.51
C VAL A 539 4.66 1.19 -16.09
N ALA A 540 3.76 1.92 -15.42
CA ALA A 540 3.27 1.52 -14.10
C ALA A 540 2.41 0.25 -14.22
N THR A 541 1.54 0.18 -15.24
CA THR A 541 0.80 -1.04 -15.58
C THR A 541 1.74 -2.20 -15.96
N HIS A 542 2.79 -1.90 -16.72
CA HIS A 542 3.82 -2.88 -17.08
C HIS A 542 4.48 -3.50 -15.82
N LEU A 543 4.82 -2.68 -14.83
CA LEU A 543 5.37 -3.16 -13.55
C LEU A 543 4.37 -4.03 -12.79
N VAL A 544 3.12 -3.58 -12.62
CA VAL A 544 2.08 -4.35 -11.92
C VAL A 544 1.80 -5.69 -12.62
N ARG A 545 1.76 -5.72 -13.95
CA ARG A 545 1.59 -6.99 -14.68
C ARG A 545 2.71 -7.98 -14.37
N ASN A 546 3.95 -7.51 -14.38
CA ASN A 546 5.12 -8.36 -14.13
C ASN A 546 5.21 -8.80 -12.67
N ALA A 547 4.76 -7.97 -11.72
CA ALA A 547 4.59 -8.35 -10.32
C ALA A 547 3.58 -9.49 -10.13
N LEU A 548 2.53 -9.56 -10.97
CA LEU A 548 1.47 -10.57 -10.89
C LEU A 548 1.70 -11.82 -11.76
N GLY A 549 2.89 -11.99 -12.33
CA GLY A 549 3.25 -13.21 -13.09
C GLY A 549 3.78 -12.94 -14.51
N GLY A 550 3.68 -11.71 -15.02
CA GLY A 550 4.33 -11.30 -16.25
C GLY A 550 3.95 -12.16 -17.46
N LYS A 551 4.87 -13.00 -17.93
CA LYS A 551 4.67 -13.93 -19.06
C LYS A 551 3.69 -15.07 -18.73
N ASN A 552 3.53 -15.41 -17.45
CA ASN A 552 2.54 -16.41 -17.01
C ASN A 552 1.13 -15.77 -16.96
N GLU A 553 0.45 -15.76 -18.10
CA GLU A 553 -0.89 -15.16 -18.21
C GLU A 553 -1.94 -15.87 -17.36
N GLU A 554 -1.81 -17.18 -17.15
CA GLU A 554 -2.69 -17.95 -16.27
C GLU A 554 -2.61 -17.42 -14.82
N GLN A 555 -1.39 -17.19 -14.31
CA GLN A 555 -1.18 -16.64 -12.97
C GLN A 555 -1.72 -15.21 -12.86
N VAL A 556 -1.48 -14.36 -13.86
CA VAL A 556 -2.01 -13.00 -13.89
C VAL A 556 -3.55 -13.02 -13.84
N SER A 557 -4.18 -13.85 -14.68
CA SER A 557 -5.64 -14.03 -14.68
C SER A 557 -6.16 -14.57 -13.35
N ALA A 558 -5.49 -15.56 -12.75
CA ALA A 558 -5.89 -16.13 -11.46
C ALA A 558 -5.86 -15.09 -10.33
N LEU A 559 -4.76 -14.35 -10.18
CA LEU A 559 -4.62 -13.34 -9.13
C LEU A 559 -5.60 -12.16 -9.31
N LEU A 560 -5.95 -11.83 -10.55
CA LEU A 560 -6.91 -10.78 -10.86
C LEU A 560 -8.36 -11.24 -10.76
N THR A 561 -8.64 -12.54 -10.85
CA THR A 561 -9.99 -13.09 -10.67
C THR A 561 -10.46 -12.99 -9.21
N LEU A 562 -9.52 -13.07 -8.26
CA LEU A 562 -9.84 -13.05 -6.83
C LEU A 562 -10.50 -11.72 -6.40
N PRO A 563 -11.71 -11.75 -5.81
CA PRO A 563 -12.37 -10.57 -5.28
C PRO A 563 -11.92 -10.25 -3.85
N SER A 564 -12.12 -9.01 -3.41
CA SER A 564 -12.04 -8.64 -2.00
C SER A 564 -13.07 -9.45 -1.18
N PRO A 565 -12.74 -9.91 0.04
CA PRO A 565 -11.47 -9.72 0.76
C PRO A 565 -10.44 -10.84 0.49
N PHE A 566 -10.72 -11.78 -0.40
CA PHE A 566 -9.85 -12.94 -0.64
C PHE A 566 -8.54 -12.57 -1.33
N SER A 567 -8.56 -11.56 -2.22
CA SER A 567 -7.36 -11.03 -2.88
C SER A 567 -6.26 -10.64 -1.89
N ARG A 568 -6.63 -10.12 -0.71
CA ARG A 568 -5.69 -9.65 0.33
C ARG A 568 -4.76 -10.73 0.87
N ARG A 569 -5.14 -12.01 0.72
CA ARG A 569 -4.28 -13.15 1.11
C ARG A 569 -3.11 -13.37 0.16
N TYR A 570 -3.24 -12.91 -1.08
CA TYR A 570 -2.30 -13.21 -2.18
C TYR A 570 -1.57 -11.97 -2.69
N ARG A 571 -2.18 -10.79 -2.58
CA ARG A 571 -1.58 -9.52 -2.96
C ARG A 571 -2.13 -8.38 -2.12
N ASP A 572 -1.35 -7.33 -1.98
CA ASP A 572 -1.82 -6.08 -1.39
C ASP A 572 -2.56 -5.22 -2.42
N ASP A 573 -3.06 -4.07 -1.98
CA ASP A 573 -3.28 -2.93 -2.86
C ASP A 573 -1.95 -2.59 -3.56
N LEU A 574 -2.01 -2.24 -4.85
CA LEU A 574 -0.82 -1.84 -5.59
C LEU A 574 -1.03 -0.45 -6.16
N THR A 575 -0.20 0.50 -5.74
CA THR A 575 -0.14 1.84 -6.30
C THR A 575 1.28 2.11 -6.76
N VAL A 576 1.45 2.39 -8.06
CA VAL A 576 2.76 2.59 -8.68
C VAL A 576 2.76 3.88 -9.47
N GLN A 577 3.77 4.71 -9.25
CA GLN A 577 4.08 5.89 -10.05
C GLN A 577 5.50 5.78 -10.62
N VAL A 578 5.68 6.12 -11.89
CA VAL A 578 6.99 6.18 -12.53
C VAL A 578 7.18 7.55 -13.16
N ILE A 579 8.19 8.28 -12.72
CA ILE A 579 8.52 9.64 -13.17
C ILE A 579 9.76 9.57 -14.05
N PHE A 580 9.64 10.01 -15.30
CA PHE A 580 10.73 10.09 -16.26
C PHE A 580 11.28 11.51 -16.33
N PHE A 581 12.57 11.65 -16.06
CA PHE A 581 13.26 12.93 -16.10
C PHE A 581 13.86 13.18 -17.50
N GLY A 582 13.87 14.45 -17.89
CA GLY A 582 14.41 14.91 -19.16
C GLY A 582 14.00 16.34 -19.50
N ASN A 583 14.49 16.85 -20.62
CA ASN A 583 14.18 18.19 -21.09
C ASN A 583 13.24 18.08 -22.30
N GLY A 584 11.97 18.42 -22.08
CA GLY A 584 10.92 18.33 -23.09
C GLY A 584 10.59 19.68 -23.73
N GLU A 585 9.51 19.70 -24.51
CA GLU A 585 8.93 20.95 -25.01
C GLU A 585 8.50 21.86 -23.85
N LYS A 586 8.55 23.17 -24.10
CA LYS A 586 8.20 24.20 -23.11
C LYS A 586 6.93 24.93 -23.51
N THR A 587 5.80 24.23 -23.45
CA THR A 587 4.47 24.84 -23.66
C THR A 587 3.90 25.41 -22.36
N GLY A 588 4.39 24.93 -21.21
CA GLY A 588 3.88 25.27 -19.88
C GLY A 588 2.75 24.35 -19.40
N GLU A 589 2.31 23.39 -20.23
CA GLU A 589 1.14 22.55 -19.98
C GLU A 589 1.51 21.16 -19.44
N VAL A 590 0.55 20.51 -18.79
CA VAL A 590 0.61 19.09 -18.45
C VAL A 590 -0.54 18.41 -19.18
N ASN A 591 -0.21 17.58 -20.15
CA ASN A 591 -1.18 16.97 -21.07
C ASN A 591 -1.39 15.51 -20.75
N LEU A 592 -2.64 15.04 -20.85
CA LEU A 592 -2.94 13.62 -20.71
C LEU A 592 -2.35 12.86 -21.92
N ASN A 593 -1.56 11.83 -21.66
CA ASN A 593 -1.09 10.91 -22.68
C ASN A 593 -2.18 9.87 -22.94
N GLU A 594 -3.04 10.15 -23.92
CA GLU A 594 -4.22 9.32 -24.23
C GLU A 594 -3.85 7.87 -24.55
N GLU A 595 -2.72 7.63 -25.22
CA GLU A 595 -2.30 6.29 -25.62
C GLU A 595 -1.96 5.35 -24.45
N ALA A 596 -1.52 5.91 -23.33
CA ALA A 596 -1.14 5.19 -22.12
C ALA A 596 -2.07 5.48 -20.93
N THR A 597 -3.27 5.96 -21.23
CA THR A 597 -4.33 6.27 -20.26
C THR A 597 -5.60 5.49 -20.58
N ALA A 598 -6.26 4.97 -19.55
CA ALA A 598 -7.55 4.30 -19.68
C ALA A 598 -8.59 5.19 -20.39
N ALA A 599 -9.35 4.64 -21.33
CA ALA A 599 -10.38 5.37 -22.07
C ALA A 599 -11.44 6.03 -21.15
N SER A 600 -11.75 5.42 -20.01
CA SER A 600 -12.68 5.97 -19.01
C SER A 600 -12.16 7.22 -18.29
N LYS A 601 -10.85 7.47 -18.35
CA LYS A 601 -10.16 8.62 -17.77
C LYS A 601 -9.88 9.72 -18.78
N GLN A 602 -9.99 9.42 -20.08
CA GLN A 602 -9.95 10.42 -21.14
C GLN A 602 -11.26 11.24 -21.08
N GLN A 603 -11.20 12.48 -20.61
CA GLN A 603 -12.37 13.36 -20.70
C GLN A 603 -12.65 13.66 -22.19
N PRO A 604 -13.90 13.66 -22.66
CA PRO A 604 -14.21 14.33 -23.91
C PRO A 604 -13.92 15.82 -23.70
N ALA A 605 -13.09 16.42 -24.56
CA ALA A 605 -12.91 17.86 -24.62
C ALA A 605 -14.28 18.54 -24.76
N LYS A 606 -14.88 18.96 -23.64
CA LYS A 606 -16.09 19.80 -23.68
C LYS A 606 -15.63 21.21 -23.98
N ALA A 607 -15.86 21.60 -25.23
CA ALA A 607 -15.94 22.99 -25.67
C ALA A 607 -16.71 23.81 -24.62
N LYS A 608 -16.02 24.78 -24.03
CA LYS A 608 -16.67 25.85 -23.27
C LYS A 608 -17.06 26.93 -24.28
N LEU A 609 -18.36 27.10 -24.51
CA LEU A 609 -18.96 28.39 -24.85
C LEU A 609 -19.33 29.09 -23.54
#